data_AF-A0A7X8ANF1-F1
#
_entry.id   AF-A0A7X8ANF1-F1
#
_cell.length_a   1.000
_cell.length_b   1.000
_cell.length_c   1.000
_cell.angle_alpha   90.00
_cell.angle_beta   90.00
_cell.angle_gamma   90.00
#
_symmetry.space_group_name_H-M   'P 1'
#
loop_
_entity.id
_entity.type
_entity.pdbx_description
1 polymer ?
#
loop_
_entity_poly.entity_id
_entity_poly.type
_entity_poly.pdbx_seq_one_letter_code
_entity_poly.pdbx_strand_id
1 'polypeptide(L)' 'MTITPQQFETLTQAAERTGISTWTLRRRIASGELAAFTVGRRILRVRPEDVDGLFRPLPSIARR' A
#
# COMPACT_ATOMS: atom_id res chain seq x y z
N MET A 1 -24.74 -0.58 -9.28
CA MET A 1 -23.77 -0.65 -8.18
C MET A 1 -22.72 -1.68 -8.56
N THR A 2 -21.58 -1.26 -9.10
CA THR A 2 -20.47 -2.17 -9.40
C THR A 2 -19.73 -2.46 -8.11
N ILE A 3 -19.93 -3.67 -7.57
CA ILE A 3 -19.16 -4.21 -6.46
C ILE A 3 -17.82 -4.63 -7.02
N THR A 4 -16.82 -3.74 -6.96
CA THR A 4 -15.44 -4.14 -7.29
C THR A 4 -15.01 -5.16 -6.23
N PRO A 5 -14.58 -6.37 -6.62
CA PRO A 5 -14.10 -7.34 -5.65
C PRO A 5 -12.91 -6.74 -4.91
N GLN A 6 -12.96 -6.78 -3.58
CA GLN A 6 -11.91 -6.25 -2.73
C GLN A 6 -10.66 -7.15 -2.91
N GLN A 7 -9.67 -6.65 -3.66
CA GLN A 7 -8.46 -7.39 -3.94
C GLN A 7 -7.48 -7.22 -2.78
N PHE A 8 -6.84 -8.31 -2.37
CA PHE A 8 -5.85 -8.31 -1.30
C PHE A 8 -4.55 -8.91 -1.81
N GLU A 9 -3.47 -8.15 -1.70
CA GLU A 9 -2.13 -8.59 -2.09
C GLU A 9 -1.25 -8.78 -0.86
N THR A 10 -0.20 -9.60 -1.02
CA THR A 10 0.86 -9.72 -0.01
C THR A 10 1.80 -8.52 -0.10
N LEU A 11 2.58 -8.27 0.96
CA LEU A 11 3.60 -7.21 0.94
C LEU A 11 4.63 -7.40 -0.18
N THR A 12 4.98 -8.65 -0.51
CA THR A 12 5.92 -8.95 -1.59
C THR A 12 5.33 -8.56 -2.94
N GLN A 13 4.07 -8.92 -3.20
CA GLN A 13 3.39 -8.53 -4.44
C GLN A 13 3.24 -7.00 -4.57
N ALA A 14 2.85 -6.33 -3.48
CA ALA A 14 2.81 -4.88 -3.44
C ALA A 14 4.18 -4.26 -3.75
N ALA A 15 5.25 -4.81 -3.19
CA ALA A 15 6.61 -4.34 -3.43
C ALA A 15 7.07 -4.53 -4.88
N GLU A 16 6.77 -5.68 -5.48
CA GLU A 16 7.06 -5.96 -6.90
C GLU A 16 6.30 -5.00 -7.82
N ARG A 17 5.03 -4.72 -7.52
CA ARG A 17 4.17 -3.84 -8.31
C ARG A 17 4.56 -2.37 -8.25
N THR A 18 4.93 -1.89 -7.06
CA THR A 18 5.15 -0.46 -6.78
C THR A 18 6.61 -0.05 -6.77
N GLY A 19 7.54 -1.02 -6.72
CA GLY A 19 8.96 -0.78 -6.50
C GLY A 19 9.30 -0.33 -5.07
N ILE A 20 8.32 -0.25 -4.16
CA ILE A 20 8.54 0.12 -2.77
C ILE A 20 9.02 -1.12 -2.00
N SER A 21 10.10 -0.99 -1.23
CA SER A 21 10.59 -2.12 -0.43
C SER A 21 9.55 -2.64 0.57
N THR A 22 9.52 -3.95 0.81
CA THR A 22 8.65 -4.57 1.84
C THR A 22 8.92 -4.00 3.23
N TRP A 23 10.15 -3.57 3.51
CA TRP A 23 10.52 -2.89 4.75
C TRP A 23 9.83 -1.52 4.87
N THR A 24 9.82 -0.73 3.79
CA THR A 24 9.12 0.56 3.77
C THR A 24 7.63 0.37 3.98
N LEU A 25 7.01 -0.62 3.31
CA LEU A 25 5.60 -0.93 3.52
C LEU A 25 5.29 -1.33 4.96
N ARG A 26 6.11 -2.19 5.59
CA ARG A 26 5.98 -2.53 7.02
C ARG A 26 6.12 -1.31 7.92
N ARG A 27 7.05 -0.40 7.62
CA ARG A 27 7.22 0.85 8.37
C ARG A 27 5.97 1.72 8.28
N ARG A 28 5.35 1.85 7.09
CA ARG A 28 4.09 2.59 6.89
C ARG A 28 2.92 1.95 7.63
N ILE A 29 2.89 0.63 7.72
CA ILE A 29 1.89 -0.08 8.53
C ILE A 29 2.09 0.22 10.02
N ALA A 30 3.34 0.14 10.49
CA ALA A 30 3.67 0.44 11.89
C ALA A 30 3.39 1.92 12.26
N SER A 31 3.53 2.86 11.31
CA SER A 31 3.19 4.27 11.52
C SER A 31 1.69 4.57 11.38
N GLY A 32 0.88 3.59 10.97
CA GLY A 32 -0.56 3.75 10.75
C GLY A 32 -0.92 4.45 9.43
N GLU A 33 0.05 4.71 8.55
CA GLU A 33 -0.18 5.33 7.24
C GLU A 33 -0.68 4.34 6.19
N LEU A 34 -0.42 3.05 6.36
CA LEU A 34 -0.91 1.99 5.47
C LEU A 34 -1.75 0.99 6.25
N ALA A 35 -3.00 0.81 5.85
CA ALA A 35 -3.86 -0.20 6.43
C ALA A 35 -3.40 -1.61 6.04
N ALA A 36 -3.30 -2.49 7.03
CA ALA A 36 -3.00 -3.89 6.80
C ALA A 36 -4.03 -4.78 7.51
N PHE A 37 -4.36 -5.88 6.85
CA PHE A 37 -5.36 -6.83 7.27
C PHE A 37 -4.67 -8.15 7.58
N THR A 38 -5.02 -8.76 8.70
CA THR A 38 -4.51 -10.07 9.07
C THR A 38 -5.53 -11.15 8.75
N VAL A 39 -5.06 -12.27 8.20
CA VAL A 39 -5.85 -13.49 8.05
C VAL A 39 -5.28 -14.53 9.00
N GLY A 40 -5.98 -14.76 10.11
CA GLY A 40 -5.50 -15.61 11.20
C GLY A 40 -4.25 -15.04 11.87
N ARG A 41 -3.33 -15.93 12.30
CA ARG A 41 -2.24 -15.55 13.23
C ARG A 41 -0.98 -14.98 12.57
N ARG A 42 -0.78 -15.18 11.26
CA ARG A 42 0.50 -14.86 10.59
C ARG A 42 0.37 -14.29 9.18
N ILE A 43 -0.78 -14.37 8.53
CA ILE A 43 -0.91 -13.90 7.15
C ILE A 43 -1.27 -12.43 7.18
N LEU A 44 -0.43 -11.60 6.57
CA LEU A 44 -0.65 -10.16 6.43
C LEU A 44 -1.01 -9.85 4.97
N ARG A 45 -2.03 -9.02 4.78
CA ARG A 45 -2.55 -8.58 3.50
C ARG A 45 -2.70 -7.06 3.49
N VAL A 46 -2.54 -6.48 2.33
CA VAL A 46 -2.80 -5.06 2.09
C VAL A 46 -3.73 -4.94 0.89
N ARG A 47 -4.47 -3.84 0.85
CA ARG A 47 -5.27 -3.46 -0.31
C ARG A 47 -4.38 -2.73 -1.31
N PRO A 48 -4.38 -3.11 -2.60
CA PRO A 48 -3.59 -2.41 -3.61
C PRO A 48 -3.86 -0.90 -3.65
N GLU A 49 -5.12 -0.50 -3.49
CA GLU A 49 -5.54 0.90 -3.50
C GLU A 49 -4.96 1.73 -2.35
N ASP A 50 -4.80 1.13 -1.17
CA ASP A 50 -4.20 1.82 -0.01
C ASP A 50 -2.70 2.00 -0.22
N VAL A 51 -2.04 1.02 -0.86
CA VAL A 51 -0.62 1.14 -1.24
C VAL A 51 -0.45 2.22 -2.31
N ASP A 52 -1.36 2.29 -3.28
CA ASP A 52 -1.35 3.31 -4.33
C ASP A 52 -1.60 4.71 -3.78
N GLY A 53 -2.43 4.81 -2.74
CA GLY A 53 -2.64 6.05 -1.98
C GLY A 53 -1.38 6.60 -1.31
N LEU A 54 -0.31 5.80 -1.15
CA LEU A 54 0.97 6.28 -0.64
C LEU A 54 1.69 7.19 -1.65
N PHE A 55 1.37 7.08 -2.94
CA PHE A 55 1.95 7.94 -3.97
C PHE A 55 1.29 9.32 -3.91
N ARG A 56 2.06 10.30 -3.46
CA ARG A 56 1.68 11.71 -3.52
C ARG A 56 2.47 12.41 -4.62
N PRO A 57 1.84 13.22 -5.49
CA PRO A 57 2.57 14.04 -6.43
C PRO A 57 3.50 14.99 -5.66
N LEU A 58 4.76 15.04 -6.08
CA LEU A 58 5.66 16.09 -5.62
C LEU A 58 5.14 17.43 -6.18
N PRO A 59 5.10 18.51 -5.38
CA PRO A 59 4.76 19.81 -5.89
C PRO A 59 5.79 20.17 -6.96
N SER A 60 5.35 20.31 -8.21
CA SER A 60 6.20 20.83 -9.28
C SER A 60 6.63 22.23 -8.87
N ILE A 61 7.94 22.49 -8.87
CA ILE A 61 8.46 23.86 -8.72
C ILE A 61 8.03 24.62 -9.98
N ALA A 62 6.85 25.25 -9.90
CA ALA A 62 6.48 26.29 -10.83
C ALA A 62 7.42 27.47 -10.54
N ARG A 63 8.50 27.59 -11.32
CA ARG A 63 9.26 28.82 -11.36
C ARG A 63 8.30 29.90 -11.88
N ARG A 64 7.94 30.84 -11.00
CA ARG A 64 7.33 32.11 -11.39
C ARG A 64 8.38 33.04 -11.97
#